data_AF-A0A953R3A5-F1
#
_entry.id   AF-A0A953R3A5-F1
#
_cell.length_a   1.000
_cell.length_b   1.000
_cell.length_c   1.000
_cell.angle_alpha   90.00
_cell.angle_beta   90.00
_cell.angle_gamma   90.00
#
_symmetry.space_group_name_H-M   'P 1'
#
loop_
_entity.id
_entity.type
_entity.pdbx_description
1 polymer ?
#
loop_
_entity_poly.entity_id
_entity_poly.type
_entity_poly.pdbx_seq_one_letter_code
_entity_poly.pdbx_strand_id
1 'polypeptide(L)'
;MTCPFLREAQVKYCRTSPVRKLIPMAQAGRADEKCSSASHASCPVYRSQPAEEPACGPCPYLRESLMQYCGAASVAKFVPYSESLLSRCGNDGYRYCELYLAMAHPGLPTEEVDGTPLPGWLRYSANHMWLDVTDDGTCHAGIDAFLSRALGAIDRITYVWLSGRHRPTAVLTVAGTDLEVVFPNPFLLTRCNVYLRADPSRITTEPYTGGWLFEGVPAAETTDNLLQGAGARAWMEEEHRLINEFLQQQSCGQDAHAQGAPGPSSCDGGLFANGVARHLDRDRMLALSHEFFSPYASRKRESKCEQ
;
A
#
# COMPACT_ATOMS: atom_id res chain seq x y z
N MET A 1 -1.11 -8.48 -16.23
CA MET A 1 -2.26 -7.78 -16.86
C MET A 1 -2.17 -6.28 -16.64
N THR A 2 -2.97 -5.46 -17.33
CA THR A 2 -3.04 -4.00 -17.15
C THR A 2 -4.26 -3.59 -16.33
N CYS A 3 -4.19 -2.43 -15.67
CA CYS A 3 -5.30 -1.90 -14.88
C CYS A 3 -6.56 -1.68 -15.74
N PRO A 4 -7.74 -2.16 -15.32
CA PRO A 4 -8.98 -1.98 -16.08
C PRO A 4 -9.43 -0.50 -16.16
N PHE A 5 -8.92 0.35 -15.26
CA PHE A 5 -9.15 1.79 -15.27
C PHE A 5 -8.10 2.57 -16.06
N LEU A 6 -7.08 1.91 -16.62
CA LEU A 6 -6.13 2.58 -17.50
C LEU A 6 -6.82 2.93 -18.81
N ARG A 7 -6.84 4.23 -19.13
CA ARG A 7 -7.44 4.77 -20.35
C ARG A 7 -6.38 5.46 -21.16
N GLU A 8 -6.58 5.45 -22.47
CA GLU A 8 -5.74 6.15 -23.43
C GLU A 8 -6.46 7.41 -23.91
N ALA A 9 -5.69 8.48 -24.12
CA ALA A 9 -6.17 9.70 -24.74
C ALA A 9 -5.10 10.24 -25.68
N GLN A 10 -5.49 10.51 -26.92
CA GLN A 10 -4.69 11.37 -27.79
C GLN A 10 -4.79 12.80 -27.26
N VAL A 11 -3.66 13.44 -26.97
CA VAL A 11 -3.62 14.82 -26.51
C VAL A 11 -2.84 15.69 -27.48
N LYS A 12 -3.25 16.96 -27.55
CA LYS A 12 -2.50 18.02 -28.24
C LYS A 12 -1.82 18.92 -27.23
N TYR A 13 -0.65 19.44 -27.59
CA TYR A 13 0.07 20.44 -26.81
C TYR A 13 0.95 21.31 -27.70
N CYS A 14 1.33 22.49 -27.19
CA CYS A 14 2.28 23.36 -27.87
C CYS A 14 3.71 23.00 -27.43
N ARG A 15 4.61 22.70 -28.38
CA ARG A 15 6.01 22.39 -28.07
C ARG A 15 6.81 23.58 -27.53
N THR A 16 6.34 24.79 -27.83
CA THR A 16 7.06 26.05 -27.57
C THR A 16 6.51 26.78 -26.35
N SER A 17 5.31 26.41 -25.88
CA SER A 17 4.72 27.03 -24.69
C SER A 17 5.57 26.70 -23.45
N PRO A 18 5.86 27.68 -22.57
CA PRO A 18 6.59 27.41 -21.33
C PRO A 18 5.83 26.49 -20.38
N VAL A 19 4.49 26.49 -20.48
CA VAL A 19 3.62 25.55 -19.74
C VAL A 19 3.09 24.51 -20.72
N ARG A 20 3.45 23.25 -20.48
CA ARG A 20 2.99 22.11 -21.28
C ARG A 20 1.58 21.69 -20.87
N LYS A 21 0.58 22.40 -21.39
CA LYS A 21 -0.82 22.03 -21.22
C LYS A 21 -1.19 20.89 -22.19
N LEU A 22 -1.53 19.73 -21.65
CA LEU A 22 -2.00 18.57 -22.42
C LEU A 22 -3.52 18.66 -22.57
N ILE A 23 -4.01 18.70 -23.82
CA ILE A 23 -5.44 18.90 -24.13
C ILE A 23 -5.97 17.64 -24.82
N PRO A 24 -6.89 16.89 -24.19
CA PRO A 24 -7.46 15.68 -24.79
C PRO A 24 -8.27 15.97 -26.05
N MET A 25 -8.01 15.23 -27.13
CA MET A 25 -8.66 15.45 -28.42
C MET A 25 -10.17 15.16 -28.42
N ALA A 26 -10.63 14.23 -27.59
CA ALA A 26 -12.07 13.93 -27.44
C ALA A 26 -12.86 15.12 -26.84
N GLN A 27 -12.20 16.02 -26.10
CA GLN A 27 -12.79 17.27 -25.61
C GLN A 27 -12.53 18.44 -26.57
N ALA A 28 -11.62 18.28 -27.54
CA ALA A 28 -11.23 19.25 -28.56
C ALA A 28 -12.13 19.22 -29.81
N GLY A 29 -13.33 18.64 -29.73
CA GLY A 29 -14.38 18.74 -30.76
C GLY A 29 -14.95 20.15 -30.94
N ARG A 30 -14.26 21.19 -30.44
CA ARG A 30 -14.62 22.59 -30.67
C ARG A 30 -13.76 23.14 -31.79
N ALA A 31 -14.41 23.54 -32.87
CA ALA A 31 -13.83 24.24 -34.01
C ALA A 31 -13.18 25.61 -33.65
N ASP A 32 -13.02 25.94 -32.37
CA ASP A 32 -12.56 27.23 -31.85
C ASP A 32 -11.07 27.24 -31.44
N GLU A 33 -10.35 26.12 -31.58
CA GLU A 33 -8.93 26.07 -31.21
C GLU A 33 -8.03 26.71 -32.27
N LYS A 34 -7.42 27.87 -31.92
CA LYS A 34 -6.54 28.64 -32.81
C LYS A 34 -5.38 27.82 -33.41
N CYS A 35 -4.85 26.87 -32.66
CA CYS A 35 -3.68 26.08 -33.09
C CYS A 35 -4.00 25.09 -34.21
N SER A 36 -5.26 24.69 -34.39
CA SER A 36 -5.68 23.72 -35.39
C SER A 36 -6.01 24.35 -36.76
N SER A 37 -5.93 25.68 -36.87
CA SER A 37 -6.23 26.43 -38.10
C SER A 37 -5.18 27.53 -38.36
N ALA A 38 -5.34 28.27 -39.46
CA ALA A 38 -4.51 29.42 -39.79
C ALA A 38 -4.61 30.56 -38.74
N SER A 39 -5.61 30.54 -37.86
CA SER A 39 -5.78 31.49 -36.76
C SER A 39 -4.60 31.49 -35.76
N HIS A 40 -3.72 30.49 -35.81
CA HIS A 40 -2.48 30.43 -35.02
C HIS A 40 -1.53 31.60 -35.30
N ALA A 41 -1.60 32.26 -36.46
CA ALA A 41 -0.80 33.43 -36.80
C ALA A 41 -1.05 34.64 -35.86
N SER A 42 -2.19 34.64 -35.14
CA SER A 42 -2.51 35.63 -34.11
C SER A 42 -1.97 35.27 -32.71
N CYS A 43 -1.41 34.07 -32.53
CA CYS A 43 -0.95 33.60 -31.23
C CYS A 43 0.37 34.30 -30.81
N PRO A 44 0.46 34.88 -29.59
CA PRO A 44 1.68 35.52 -29.11
C PRO A 44 2.87 34.57 -29.04
N VAL A 45 2.63 33.31 -28.63
CA VAL A 45 3.69 32.29 -28.53
C VAL A 45 4.28 31.98 -29.91
N TYR A 46 3.44 31.87 -30.94
CA TYR A 46 3.90 31.64 -32.32
C TYR A 46 4.73 32.83 -32.84
N ARG A 47 4.25 34.07 -32.64
CA ARG A 47 4.92 35.30 -33.09
C ARG A 47 6.26 35.56 -32.40
N SER A 48 6.46 35.03 -31.20
CA SER A 48 7.72 35.15 -30.47
C SER A 48 8.86 34.29 -31.02
N GLN A 49 8.55 33.36 -31.93
CA GLN A 49 9.54 32.46 -32.52
C GLN A 49 10.17 33.06 -33.78
N PRO A 50 11.43 32.70 -34.11
CA PRO A 50 12.05 33.12 -35.37
C PRO A 50 11.17 32.73 -36.56
N ALA A 51 11.11 33.59 -37.56
CA ALA A 51 10.17 33.50 -38.67
C ALA A 51 10.34 32.19 -39.47
N GLU A 52 9.53 31.17 -39.16
CA GLU A 52 9.21 30.08 -40.06
C GLU A 52 8.16 30.58 -41.06
N GLU A 53 8.25 30.19 -42.34
CA GLU A 53 7.26 30.58 -43.36
C GLU A 53 5.84 30.21 -42.92
N PRO A 54 4.84 31.08 -43.16
CA PRO A 54 3.47 30.83 -42.74
C PRO A 54 2.91 29.63 -43.51
N ALA A 55 2.90 28.47 -42.85
CA ALA A 55 2.31 27.27 -43.40
C ALA A 55 0.79 27.45 -43.51
N CYS A 56 0.24 27.19 -44.70
CA CYS A 56 -1.20 27.07 -44.89
C CYS A 56 -1.66 25.79 -44.16
N GLY A 57 -2.13 25.91 -42.92
CA GLY A 57 -2.52 24.76 -42.12
C GLY A 57 -2.49 24.99 -40.60
N PRO A 58 -2.46 23.90 -39.80
CA PRO A 58 -2.32 23.99 -38.35
C PRO A 58 -0.96 24.57 -37.96
N CYS A 59 -0.88 25.08 -36.73
CA CYS A 59 0.34 25.65 -36.18
C CYS A 59 1.51 24.65 -36.27
N PRO A 60 2.70 25.03 -36.79
CA PRO A 60 3.84 24.13 -36.92
C PRO A 60 4.41 23.67 -35.57
N TYR A 61 4.03 24.35 -34.48
CA TYR A 61 4.41 24.03 -33.10
C TYR A 61 3.39 23.17 -32.35
N LEU A 62 2.26 22.85 -32.99
CA LEU A 62 1.29 21.91 -32.46
C LEU A 62 1.89 20.50 -32.53
N ARG A 63 1.82 19.77 -31.42
CA ARG A 63 2.22 18.37 -31.35
C ARG A 63 1.07 17.55 -30.79
N GLU A 64 0.99 16.32 -31.28
CA GLU A 64 0.10 15.31 -30.74
C GLU A 64 0.93 14.23 -30.08
N SER A 65 0.38 13.61 -29.04
CA SER A 65 1.01 12.49 -28.35
C SER A 65 -0.07 11.61 -27.76
N LEU A 66 0.15 10.29 -27.83
CA LEU A 66 -0.67 9.34 -27.11
C LEU A 66 -0.27 9.36 -25.64
N MET A 67 -1.24 9.61 -24.78
CA MET A 67 -1.08 9.60 -23.33
C MET A 67 -2.00 8.55 -22.72
N GLN A 68 -1.66 8.15 -21.50
CA GLN A 68 -2.50 7.34 -20.64
C GLN A 68 -2.87 8.10 -19.38
N TYR A 69 -4.00 7.73 -18.79
CA TYR A 69 -4.45 8.28 -17.51
C TYR A 69 -5.31 7.25 -16.76
N CYS A 70 -5.48 7.49 -15.46
CA CYS A 70 -6.40 6.69 -14.64
C CYS A 70 -7.82 7.25 -14.79
N GLY A 71 -8.74 6.44 -15.31
CA GLY A 71 -10.16 6.79 -15.43
C GLY A 71 -10.93 6.79 -14.10
N ALA A 72 -10.37 6.18 -13.04
CA ALA A 72 -10.94 6.20 -11.70
C ALA A 72 -10.48 7.41 -10.87
N ALA A 73 -9.43 8.11 -11.29
CA ALA A 73 -8.93 9.29 -10.60
C ALA A 73 -9.84 10.50 -10.87
N SER A 74 -10.09 11.31 -9.84
CA SER A 74 -10.89 12.55 -9.96
C SER A 74 -10.23 13.61 -10.85
N VAL A 75 -8.90 13.57 -10.96
CA VAL A 75 -8.11 14.46 -11.81
C VAL A 75 -7.22 13.62 -12.74
N ALA A 76 -7.41 13.79 -14.05
CA ALA A 76 -6.61 13.09 -15.06
C ALA A 76 -5.16 13.58 -15.03
N LYS A 77 -4.27 12.73 -14.51
CA LYS A 77 -2.82 12.88 -14.67
C LYS A 77 -2.39 12.07 -15.89
N PHE A 78 -1.92 12.77 -16.92
CA PHE A 78 -1.48 12.15 -18.16
C PHE A 78 -0.02 11.71 -18.06
N VAL A 79 0.23 10.46 -18.43
CA VAL A 79 1.56 9.85 -18.52
C VAL A 79 1.79 9.44 -19.97
N PRO A 80 2.98 9.67 -20.56
CA PRO A 80 3.28 9.20 -21.91
C PRO A 80 3.07 7.70 -22.06
N TYR A 81 2.47 7.27 -23.18
CA TYR A 81 2.23 5.84 -23.44
C TYR A 81 3.53 5.01 -23.44
N SER A 82 4.65 5.58 -23.88
CA SER A 82 5.96 4.91 -23.83
C SER A 82 6.43 4.57 -22.41
N GLU A 83 5.87 5.21 -21.39
CA GLU A 83 6.22 5.01 -19.98
C GLU A 83 5.24 4.07 -19.26
N SER A 84 4.28 3.45 -19.97
CA SER A 84 3.26 2.56 -19.41
C SER A 84 3.84 1.47 -18.52
N LEU A 85 4.94 0.84 -18.94
CA LEU A 85 5.58 -0.28 -18.25
C LEU A 85 6.22 0.14 -16.92
N LEU A 86 6.55 1.42 -16.76
CA LEU A 86 7.07 2.00 -15.52
C LEU A 86 5.94 2.38 -14.55
N SER A 87 4.70 2.50 -15.05
CA SER A 87 3.54 2.81 -14.23
C SER A 87 2.99 1.56 -13.55
N ARG A 88 2.49 1.71 -12.31
CA ARG A 88 1.78 0.62 -11.61
C ARG A 88 0.57 0.11 -12.39
N CYS A 89 -0.06 0.99 -13.17
CA CYS A 89 -1.23 0.66 -13.97
C CYS A 89 -0.91 -0.23 -15.18
N GLY A 90 0.34 -0.26 -15.65
CA GLY A 90 0.77 -1.05 -16.80
C GLY A 90 1.10 -2.52 -16.49
N ASN A 91 1.04 -2.92 -15.22
CA ASN A 91 1.31 -4.29 -14.76
C ASN A 91 0.40 -4.64 -13.57
N ASP A 92 0.44 -5.88 -13.06
CA ASP A 92 -0.46 -6.36 -12.00
C ASP A 92 -0.36 -5.60 -10.66
N GLY A 93 0.64 -4.71 -10.50
CA GLY A 93 0.76 -3.80 -9.36
C GLY A 93 -0.43 -2.84 -9.19
N TYR A 94 -1.29 -2.67 -10.20
CA TYR A 94 -2.52 -1.88 -10.07
C TYR A 94 -3.51 -2.46 -9.06
N ARG A 95 -3.46 -3.76 -8.78
CA ARG A 95 -4.38 -4.44 -7.85
C ARG A 95 -4.29 -3.89 -6.43
N TYR A 96 -3.16 -3.24 -6.11
CA TYR A 96 -2.89 -2.60 -4.83
C TYR A 96 -2.89 -1.08 -4.92
N CYS A 97 -3.38 -0.53 -6.03
CA CYS A 97 -3.69 0.89 -6.12
C CYS A 97 -4.94 1.16 -5.28
N GLU A 98 -4.87 2.14 -4.38
CA GLU A 98 -6.00 2.57 -3.55
C GLU A 98 -7.27 2.84 -4.38
N LEU A 99 -7.13 3.53 -5.52
CA LEU A 99 -8.24 3.81 -6.43
C LEU A 99 -8.81 2.54 -7.07
N TYR A 100 -7.98 1.53 -7.33
CA TYR A 100 -8.47 0.27 -7.86
C TYR A 100 -9.23 -0.50 -6.78
N LEU A 101 -8.67 -0.65 -5.59
CA LEU A 101 -9.33 -1.37 -4.48
C LEU A 101 -10.67 -0.74 -4.10
N ALA A 102 -10.72 0.60 -4.01
CA ALA A 102 -11.96 1.32 -3.73
C ALA A 102 -13.07 1.04 -4.76
N MET A 103 -12.69 0.79 -6.03
CA MET A 103 -13.62 0.49 -7.11
C MET A 103 -13.91 -1.01 -7.29
N ALA A 104 -12.95 -1.88 -6.93
CA ALA A 104 -13.07 -3.34 -6.99
C ALA A 104 -13.90 -3.89 -5.81
N HIS A 105 -13.90 -3.18 -4.69
CA HIS A 105 -14.69 -3.50 -3.49
C HIS A 105 -15.68 -2.37 -3.15
N PRO A 106 -16.56 -1.97 -4.08
CA PRO A 106 -17.47 -0.84 -3.85
C PRO A 106 -18.47 -1.22 -2.76
N GLY A 107 -18.42 -0.52 -1.63
CA GLY A 107 -19.36 -0.71 -0.53
C GLY A 107 -19.01 -1.86 0.43
N LEU A 108 -17.82 -2.48 0.34
CA LEU A 108 -17.29 -3.24 1.47
C LEU A 108 -16.74 -2.24 2.49
N PRO A 109 -17.36 -2.09 3.68
CA PRO A 109 -16.81 -1.22 4.70
C PRO A 109 -15.42 -1.74 5.05
N THR A 110 -14.43 -0.85 5.00
CA THR A 110 -13.26 -1.06 5.83
C THR A 110 -13.77 -0.86 7.25
N GLU A 111 -14.06 -1.96 7.93
CA GLU A 111 -14.40 -1.88 9.34
C GLU A 111 -13.19 -1.33 10.08
N GLU A 112 -13.42 -0.60 11.15
CA GLU A 112 -12.36 -0.16 12.05
C GLU A 112 -12.62 -0.77 13.42
N VAL A 113 -11.56 -1.33 13.99
CA VAL A 113 -11.51 -1.80 15.36
C VAL A 113 -10.52 -0.91 16.07
N ASP A 114 -10.98 -0.07 16.99
CA ASP A 114 -10.11 0.77 17.81
C ASP A 114 -9.13 1.66 16.99
N GLY A 115 -9.60 2.16 15.85
CA GLY A 115 -8.82 2.99 14.91
C GLY A 115 -7.87 2.19 14.01
N THR A 116 -7.91 0.86 14.05
CA THR A 116 -7.19 -0.03 13.15
C THR A 116 -8.11 -0.49 12.02
N PRO A 117 -7.81 -0.19 10.74
CA PRO A 117 -8.59 -0.68 9.62
C PRO A 117 -8.50 -2.20 9.50
N LEU A 118 -9.64 -2.85 9.28
CA LEU A 118 -9.83 -4.28 9.12
C LEU A 118 -10.71 -4.57 7.89
N PRO A 119 -10.13 -4.52 6.67
CA PRO A 119 -10.82 -4.90 5.45
C PRO A 119 -11.51 -6.27 5.51
N GLY A 120 -12.82 -6.31 5.21
CA GLY A 120 -13.63 -7.53 5.30
C GLY A 120 -13.38 -8.58 4.21
N TRP A 121 -12.71 -8.22 3.11
CA TRP A 121 -12.37 -9.14 2.02
C TRP A 121 -11.06 -9.93 2.27
N LEU A 122 -10.29 -9.55 3.30
CA LEU A 122 -9.02 -10.19 3.62
C LEU A 122 -9.19 -11.31 4.64
N ARG A 123 -8.26 -12.26 4.63
CA ARG A 123 -8.11 -13.28 5.67
C ARG A 123 -6.95 -12.89 6.58
N TYR A 124 -7.10 -13.05 7.88
CA TYR A 124 -6.09 -12.66 8.86
C TYR A 124 -5.56 -13.88 9.61
N SER A 125 -4.28 -13.86 9.93
CA SER A 125 -3.64 -14.85 10.79
C SER A 125 -3.43 -14.28 12.18
N ALA A 126 -3.36 -15.16 13.19
CA ALA A 126 -3.18 -14.74 14.58
C ALA A 126 -1.83 -14.06 14.87
N ASN A 127 -0.89 -14.07 13.92
CA ASN A 127 0.38 -13.34 14.02
C ASN A 127 0.38 -12.04 13.17
N HIS A 128 -0.81 -11.47 12.93
CA HIS A 128 -1.01 -10.18 12.29
C HIS A 128 -0.52 -10.09 10.83
N MET A 129 -0.56 -11.23 10.12
CA MET A 129 -0.42 -11.25 8.66
C MET A 129 -1.80 -11.35 8.02
N TRP A 130 -2.00 -10.65 6.91
CA TRP A 130 -3.19 -10.81 6.06
C TRP A 130 -2.86 -11.60 4.79
N LEU A 131 -3.90 -12.21 4.21
CA LEU A 131 -3.88 -12.91 2.94
C LEU A 131 -5.08 -12.44 2.11
N ASP A 132 -4.79 -11.93 0.92
CA ASP A 132 -5.75 -11.70 -0.16
C ASP A 132 -5.61 -12.85 -1.17
N VAL A 133 -6.72 -13.50 -1.52
CA VAL A 133 -6.74 -14.53 -2.58
C VAL A 133 -7.67 -14.03 -3.67
N THR A 134 -7.08 -13.77 -4.82
CA THR A 134 -7.77 -13.20 -5.96
C THR A 134 -8.40 -14.31 -6.83
N ASP A 135 -9.47 -13.97 -7.55
CA ASP A 135 -10.21 -14.93 -8.38
C ASP A 135 -9.37 -15.56 -9.52
N ASP A 136 -8.25 -14.93 -9.89
CA ASP A 136 -7.31 -15.45 -10.88
C ASP A 136 -6.29 -16.46 -10.30
N GLY A 137 -6.47 -16.88 -9.05
CA GLY A 137 -5.64 -17.90 -8.42
C GLY A 137 -4.27 -17.41 -7.95
N THR A 138 -4.09 -16.10 -7.82
CA THR A 138 -2.93 -15.53 -7.12
C THR A 138 -3.29 -15.18 -5.68
N CYS A 139 -2.29 -15.09 -4.82
CA CYS A 139 -2.47 -14.60 -3.47
C CYS A 139 -1.39 -13.60 -3.09
N HIS A 140 -1.76 -12.66 -2.23
CA HIS A 140 -0.87 -11.65 -1.68
C HIS A 140 -0.93 -11.68 -0.17
N ALA A 141 0.22 -11.48 0.45
CA ALA A 141 0.32 -11.45 1.90
C ALA A 141 1.13 -10.24 2.36
N GLY A 142 0.75 -9.69 3.50
CA GLY A 142 1.42 -8.57 4.14
C GLY A 142 1.13 -8.53 5.63
N ILE A 143 1.65 -7.53 6.32
CA ILE A 143 1.30 -7.27 7.72
C ILE A 143 0.06 -6.37 7.79
N ASP A 144 -0.77 -6.60 8.80
CA ASP A 144 -1.97 -5.80 9.01
C ASP A 144 -1.66 -4.42 9.63
N ALA A 145 -2.70 -3.60 9.75
CA ALA A 145 -2.57 -2.26 10.31
C ALA A 145 -2.26 -2.26 11.82
N PHE A 146 -2.53 -3.34 12.55
CA PHE A 146 -2.21 -3.46 13.96
C PHE A 146 -0.72 -3.63 14.17
N LEU A 147 -0.11 -4.60 13.48
CA LEU A 147 1.33 -4.84 13.53
C LEU A 147 2.08 -3.64 12.95
N SER A 148 1.62 -3.06 11.84
CA SER A 148 2.29 -1.89 11.27
C SER A 148 2.26 -0.68 12.21
N ARG A 149 1.15 -0.45 12.93
CA ARG A 149 1.04 0.55 13.99
C ARG A 149 1.95 0.25 15.18
N ALA A 150 2.07 -1.02 15.59
CA ALA A 150 2.93 -1.40 16.71
C ALA A 150 4.41 -1.15 16.40
N LEU A 151 4.85 -1.50 15.19
CA LEU A 151 6.22 -1.28 14.72
C LEU A 151 6.54 0.20 14.52
N GLY A 152 5.61 0.97 13.94
CA GLY A 152 5.88 2.34 13.51
C GLY A 152 6.92 2.39 12.40
N ALA A 153 7.80 3.40 12.38
CA ALA A 153 8.78 3.58 11.32
C ALA A 153 9.72 2.35 11.18
N ILE A 154 9.69 1.73 10.01
CA ILE A 154 10.56 0.61 9.62
C ILE A 154 11.80 1.15 8.92
N ASP A 155 12.98 0.74 9.39
CA ASP A 155 14.25 1.24 8.87
C ASP A 155 14.68 0.47 7.61
N ARG A 156 14.42 -0.84 7.57
CA ARG A 156 14.81 -1.73 6.45
C ARG A 156 13.96 -2.99 6.39
N ILE A 157 13.84 -3.57 5.20
CA ILE A 157 13.28 -4.90 4.96
C ILE A 157 14.25 -5.79 4.19
N THR A 158 14.36 -7.05 4.61
CA THR A 158 15.07 -8.11 3.90
C THR A 158 14.14 -9.29 3.67
N TYR A 159 14.17 -9.87 2.48
CA TYR A 159 13.40 -11.08 2.16
C TYR A 159 14.28 -12.30 2.33
N VAL A 160 13.77 -13.34 3.01
CA VAL A 160 14.51 -14.59 3.21
C VAL A 160 14.53 -15.39 1.91
N TRP A 161 13.38 -15.50 1.26
CA TRP A 161 13.21 -16.20 -0.02
C TRP A 161 12.59 -15.27 -1.07
N LEU A 162 12.94 -15.46 -2.34
CA LEU A 162 12.41 -14.67 -3.46
C LEU A 162 11.41 -15.46 -4.32
N SER A 163 11.47 -16.79 -4.27
CA SER A 163 10.60 -17.70 -5.01
C SER A 163 10.61 -19.10 -4.38
N GLY A 164 9.61 -19.92 -4.65
CA GLY A 164 9.56 -21.33 -4.24
C GLY A 164 8.44 -21.63 -3.24
N ARG A 165 8.23 -22.92 -2.92
CA ARG A 165 7.17 -23.34 -1.99
C ARG A 165 7.65 -23.30 -0.56
N HIS A 166 7.04 -22.42 0.22
CA HIS A 166 7.67 -21.87 1.39
C HIS A 166 6.62 -21.29 2.33
N ARG A 167 6.92 -21.17 3.64
CA ARG A 167 6.28 -20.16 4.50
C ARG A 167 7.01 -18.84 4.23
N PRO A 168 6.40 -17.87 3.53
CA PRO A 168 7.10 -16.65 3.18
C PRO A 168 7.54 -15.89 4.43
N THR A 169 8.81 -15.47 4.42
CA THR A 169 9.44 -14.80 5.55
C THR A 169 10.18 -13.56 5.09
N ALA A 170 10.02 -12.48 5.85
CA ALA A 170 10.81 -11.27 5.75
C ALA A 170 11.34 -10.87 7.13
N VAL A 171 12.43 -10.12 7.13
CA VAL A 171 13.03 -9.52 8.34
C VAL A 171 12.85 -8.01 8.23
N LEU A 172 12.18 -7.43 9.21
CA LEU A 172 11.97 -6.00 9.36
C LEU A 172 12.94 -5.47 10.41
N THR A 173 13.76 -4.48 10.06
CA THR A 173 14.61 -3.77 11.02
C THR A 173 13.83 -2.56 11.54
N VAL A 174 13.62 -2.49 12.85
CA VAL A 174 12.93 -1.39 13.53
C VAL A 174 13.76 -0.94 14.73
N ALA A 175 14.15 0.34 14.75
CA ALA A 175 15.01 0.93 15.78
C ALA A 175 16.29 0.10 16.04
N GLY A 176 16.87 -0.48 14.98
CA GLY A 176 18.07 -1.32 15.07
C GLY A 176 17.86 -2.77 15.53
N THR A 177 16.62 -3.19 15.78
CA THR A 177 16.26 -4.58 16.09
C THR A 177 15.65 -5.26 14.88
N ASP A 178 16.14 -6.46 14.56
CA ASP A 178 15.61 -7.28 13.47
C ASP A 178 14.47 -8.18 13.97
N LEU A 179 13.30 -8.07 13.35
CA LEU A 179 12.10 -8.83 13.66
C LEU A 179 11.68 -9.67 12.46
N GLU A 180 11.48 -10.97 12.69
CA GLU A 180 11.01 -11.89 11.65
C GLU A 180 9.49 -11.82 11.54
N VAL A 181 8.98 -11.59 10.33
CA VAL A 181 7.56 -11.69 9.99
C VAL A 181 7.37 -12.85 9.02
N VAL A 182 6.51 -13.80 9.39
CA VAL A 182 6.32 -15.07 8.70
C VAL A 182 4.86 -15.26 8.41
N PHE A 183 4.48 -15.48 7.16
CA PHE A 183 3.13 -15.96 6.87
C PHE A 183 3.03 -17.43 7.30
N PRO A 184 2.06 -17.81 8.16
CA PRO A 184 2.10 -19.09 8.89
C PRO A 184 1.95 -20.32 7.99
N ASN A 185 1.23 -20.20 6.88
CA ASN A 185 0.93 -21.31 6.00
C ASN A 185 1.80 -21.25 4.74
N PRO A 186 2.25 -22.39 4.19
CA PRO A 186 3.06 -22.36 2.99
C PRO A 186 2.22 -22.00 1.76
N PHE A 187 2.84 -21.30 0.81
CA PHE A 187 2.34 -21.16 -0.55
C PHE A 187 3.49 -21.10 -1.56
N LEU A 188 3.19 -21.19 -2.85
CA LEU A 188 4.20 -21.02 -3.89
C LEU A 188 4.51 -19.53 -4.05
N LEU A 189 5.59 -19.06 -3.41
CA LEU A 189 6.07 -17.69 -3.56
C LEU A 189 6.56 -17.47 -5.00
N THR A 190 5.99 -16.49 -5.69
CA THR A 190 6.36 -16.11 -7.06
C THR A 190 7.07 -14.77 -7.09
N ARG A 191 6.75 -13.85 -6.18
CA ARG A 191 7.33 -12.50 -6.15
C ARG A 191 7.33 -11.90 -4.74
N CYS A 192 8.29 -11.00 -4.50
CA CYS A 192 8.36 -10.15 -3.31
C CYS A 192 8.26 -8.67 -3.73
N ASN A 193 7.69 -7.82 -2.88
CA ASN A 193 7.59 -6.38 -3.13
C ASN A 193 8.93 -5.66 -2.89
N VAL A 194 9.87 -5.82 -3.82
CA VAL A 194 11.23 -5.27 -3.70
C VAL A 194 11.28 -3.73 -3.62
N TYR A 195 10.21 -3.03 -4.01
CA TYR A 195 10.12 -1.57 -3.88
C TYR A 195 10.19 -1.10 -2.41
N LEU A 196 9.78 -1.95 -1.48
CA LEU A 196 9.83 -1.66 -0.04
C LEU A 196 11.25 -1.52 0.49
N ARG A 197 12.28 -1.99 -0.24
CA ARG A 197 13.69 -1.74 0.12
C ARG A 197 14.10 -0.28 -0.07
N ALA A 198 13.50 0.39 -1.06
CA ALA A 198 13.76 1.79 -1.33
C ALA A 198 12.86 2.72 -0.50
N ASP A 199 11.64 2.27 -0.20
CA ASP A 199 10.66 3.01 0.61
C ASP A 199 9.92 2.08 1.58
N PRO A 200 10.51 1.74 2.74
CA PRO A 200 9.90 0.85 3.74
C PRO A 200 8.66 1.47 4.41
N SER A 201 8.51 2.80 4.36
CA SER A 201 7.42 3.52 5.03
C SER A 201 6.03 3.07 4.57
N ARG A 202 5.92 2.59 3.33
CA ARG A 202 4.70 2.02 2.73
C ARG A 202 4.11 0.86 3.51
N ILE A 203 4.94 0.08 4.19
CA ILE A 203 4.46 -1.02 5.05
C ILE A 203 3.55 -0.47 6.15
N THR A 204 3.83 0.75 6.62
CA THR A 204 3.05 1.42 7.68
C THR A 204 1.96 2.36 7.17
N THR A 205 2.19 3.08 6.07
CA THR A 205 1.21 4.03 5.53
C THR A 205 0.17 3.37 4.64
N GLU A 206 0.51 2.23 4.04
CA GLU A 206 -0.26 1.55 2.99
C GLU A 206 -0.36 0.01 3.26
N PRO A 207 -0.67 -0.47 4.48
CA PRO A 207 -0.51 -1.89 4.86
C PRO A 207 -1.31 -2.89 4.00
N TYR A 208 -2.49 -2.46 3.50
CA TYR A 208 -3.37 -3.26 2.65
C TYR A 208 -3.33 -2.88 1.16
N THR A 209 -2.50 -1.90 0.81
CA THR A 209 -2.31 -1.41 -0.56
C THR A 209 -0.85 -1.62 -0.96
N GLY A 210 -0.06 -0.57 -1.16
CA GLY A 210 1.32 -0.65 -1.63
C GLY A 210 2.31 -1.32 -0.65
N GLY A 211 1.88 -1.64 0.57
CA GLY A 211 2.65 -2.27 1.65
C GLY A 211 2.62 -3.80 1.68
N TRP A 212 1.98 -4.48 0.70
CA TRP A 212 2.03 -5.95 0.60
C TRP A 212 3.49 -6.46 0.51
N LEU A 213 3.77 -7.61 1.10
CA LEU A 213 5.13 -8.15 1.21
C LEU A 213 5.43 -9.23 0.16
N PHE A 214 4.48 -10.16 -0.02
CA PHE A 214 4.65 -11.38 -0.81
C PHE A 214 3.50 -11.58 -1.80
N GLU A 215 3.81 -12.21 -2.93
CA GLU A 215 2.86 -12.64 -3.95
C GLU A 215 3.17 -14.09 -4.33
N GLY A 216 2.13 -14.88 -4.57
CA GLY A 216 2.28 -16.29 -4.87
C GLY A 216 1.03 -16.95 -5.44
N VAL A 217 1.08 -18.28 -5.50
CA VAL A 217 -0.07 -19.14 -5.80
C VAL A 217 -0.43 -19.89 -4.52
N PRO A 218 -1.66 -19.72 -4.01
CA PRO A 218 -2.10 -20.41 -2.80
C PRO A 218 -2.28 -21.91 -3.08
N ALA A 219 -2.09 -22.71 -2.05
CA ALA A 219 -2.52 -24.11 -1.99
C ALA A 219 -3.71 -24.22 -1.04
N ALA A 220 -4.33 -25.42 -0.96
CA ALA A 220 -5.47 -25.64 -0.07
C ALA A 220 -5.12 -25.29 1.39
N GLU A 221 -3.92 -25.66 1.84
CA GLU A 221 -3.48 -25.38 3.22
C GLU A 221 -3.15 -23.90 3.48
N THR A 222 -3.04 -23.07 2.44
CA THR A 222 -2.65 -21.65 2.59
C THR A 222 -3.70 -20.88 3.38
N THR A 223 -4.97 -21.27 3.28
CA THR A 223 -6.09 -20.62 3.97
C THR A 223 -6.45 -21.23 5.31
N ASP A 224 -5.75 -22.27 5.76
CA ASP A 224 -6.05 -22.96 7.02
C ASP A 224 -5.87 -22.03 8.22
N ASN A 225 -6.79 -22.12 9.19
CA ASN A 225 -6.77 -21.37 10.45
C ASN A 225 -6.64 -19.84 10.29
N LEU A 226 -7.13 -19.29 9.17
CA LEU A 226 -7.25 -17.85 8.96
C LEU A 226 -8.64 -17.34 9.36
N LEU A 227 -8.66 -16.16 9.98
CA LEU A 227 -9.84 -15.47 10.50
C LEU A 227 -10.41 -14.53 9.43
N GLN A 228 -11.74 -14.44 9.36
CA GLN A 228 -12.49 -13.55 8.47
C GLN A 228 -13.77 -13.05 9.14
N GLY A 229 -14.34 -11.96 8.63
CA GLY A 229 -15.62 -11.40 9.07
C GLY A 229 -15.67 -11.15 10.57
N ALA A 230 -16.79 -11.54 11.21
CA ALA A 230 -17.00 -11.33 12.65
C ALA A 230 -15.92 -11.99 13.53
N GLY A 231 -15.34 -13.12 13.09
CA GLY A 231 -14.26 -13.79 13.82
C GLY A 231 -12.96 -12.99 13.81
N ALA A 232 -12.62 -12.37 12.69
CA ALA A 232 -11.47 -11.47 12.60
C ALA A 232 -11.67 -10.20 13.44
N ARG A 233 -12.89 -9.66 13.45
CA ARG A 233 -13.23 -8.49 14.28
C ARG A 233 -13.03 -8.77 15.77
N ALA A 234 -13.67 -9.82 16.29
CA ALA A 234 -13.56 -10.17 17.71
C ALA A 234 -12.12 -10.49 18.12
N TRP A 235 -11.35 -11.14 17.24
CA TRP A 235 -9.93 -11.36 17.44
C TRP A 235 -9.15 -10.04 17.53
N MET A 236 -9.38 -9.09 16.62
CA MET A 236 -8.68 -7.80 16.62
C MET A 236 -9.00 -6.97 17.87
N GLU A 237 -10.26 -6.96 18.32
CA GLU A 237 -10.68 -6.30 19.58
C GLU A 237 -9.93 -6.87 20.79
N GLU A 238 -9.82 -8.20 20.84
CA GLU A 238 -9.06 -8.90 21.87
C GLU A 238 -7.56 -8.61 21.80
N GLU A 239 -6.98 -8.50 20.60
CA GLU A 239 -5.56 -8.13 20.43
C GLU A 239 -5.26 -6.73 20.96
N HIS A 240 -6.14 -5.77 20.69
CA HIS A 240 -6.05 -4.45 21.28
C HIS A 240 -6.10 -4.51 22.81
N ARG A 241 -6.99 -5.30 23.40
CA ARG A 241 -7.04 -5.47 24.86
C ARG A 241 -5.74 -6.06 25.41
N LEU A 242 -5.28 -7.17 24.83
CA LEU A 242 -4.12 -7.93 25.31
C LEU A 242 -2.81 -7.14 25.21
N ILE A 243 -2.56 -6.42 24.12
CA ILE A 243 -1.32 -5.65 23.97
C ILE A 243 -1.23 -4.51 24.98
N ASN A 244 -2.36 -3.87 25.28
CA ASN A 244 -2.40 -2.80 26.27
C ASN A 244 -2.14 -3.33 27.68
N GLU A 245 -2.75 -4.46 28.06
CA GLU A 245 -2.46 -5.14 29.33
C GLU A 245 -0.98 -5.55 29.43
N PHE A 246 -0.42 -6.11 28.37
CA PHE A 246 0.98 -6.50 28.29
C PHE A 246 1.92 -5.30 28.52
N LEU A 247 1.67 -4.18 27.85
CA LEU A 247 2.49 -2.96 27.97
C LEU A 247 2.37 -2.32 29.37
N GLN A 248 1.18 -2.35 29.97
CA GLN A 248 0.96 -1.88 31.34
C GLN A 248 1.72 -2.72 32.37
N GLN A 249 1.63 -4.05 32.28
CA GLN A 249 2.32 -4.97 33.18
C GLN A 249 3.85 -4.79 33.13
N GLN A 250 4.41 -4.60 31.94
CA GLN A 250 5.85 -4.32 31.80
C GLN A 250 6.27 -2.96 32.34
N SER A 251 5.37 -1.97 32.34
CA SER A 251 5.66 -0.63 32.88
C SER A 251 5.60 -0.61 34.41
N CYS A 252 4.63 -1.29 35.02
CA CYS A 252 4.53 -1.42 36.48
C CYS A 252 5.71 -2.15 37.12
N GLY A 253 6.44 -2.98 36.36
CA GLY A 253 7.65 -3.66 36.83
C GLY A 253 8.90 -2.79 36.94
N GLN A 254 8.91 -1.56 36.37
CA GLN A 254 10.11 -0.73 36.27
C GLN A 254 10.10 0.57 37.11
N ASP A 255 9.01 0.88 37.84
CA ASP A 255 8.92 2.10 38.66
C ASP A 255 8.87 1.84 40.17
N ALA A 256 9.84 1.08 40.69
CA ALA A 256 10.23 1.19 42.10
C ALA A 256 11.40 2.17 42.31
N HIS A 257 12.01 2.74 41.26
CA HIS A 257 13.24 3.53 41.42
C HIS A 257 13.48 4.75 40.52
N ALA A 258 12.60 5.12 39.58
CA ALA A 258 12.81 6.32 38.75
C ALA A 258 11.60 7.26 38.77
N GLN A 259 11.87 8.53 39.07
CA GLN A 259 10.88 9.58 39.20
C GLN A 259 10.34 10.01 37.83
N GLY A 260 9.02 9.87 37.62
CA GLY A 260 8.20 10.95 37.07
C GLY A 260 8.14 11.15 35.55
N ALA A 261 8.34 10.13 34.72
CA ALA A 261 7.95 10.21 33.31
C ALA A 261 6.65 9.41 33.08
N PRO A 262 5.56 10.02 32.57
CA PRO A 262 4.37 9.27 32.20
C PRO A 262 4.74 8.27 31.10
N GLY A 263 4.48 6.98 31.35
CA GLY A 263 4.67 5.93 30.35
C GLY A 263 3.85 6.21 29.08
N PRO A 264 4.14 5.52 27.95
CA PRO A 264 3.56 5.80 26.62
C PRO A 264 2.08 5.36 26.47
N SER A 265 1.30 5.47 27.54
CA SER A 265 -0.13 5.27 27.60
C SER A 265 -0.81 6.62 27.36
N SER A 266 -1.39 6.80 26.17
CA SER A 266 -2.24 7.96 25.91
C SER A 266 -3.50 7.90 26.79
N CYS A 267 -3.96 9.05 27.29
CA CYS A 267 -5.18 9.18 28.08
C CYS A 267 -6.48 8.99 27.26
N ASP A 268 -6.40 8.29 26.13
CA ASP A 268 -7.39 8.30 25.04
C ASP A 268 -8.18 6.97 25.00
N GLY A 269 -8.45 6.36 26.15
CA GLY A 269 -9.26 5.13 26.22
C GLY A 269 -8.49 3.83 26.03
N GLY A 270 -7.18 3.82 26.25
CA GLY A 270 -6.39 2.58 26.32
C GLY A 270 -5.96 2.02 24.97
N LEU A 271 -5.53 2.86 24.03
CA LEU A 271 -4.84 2.41 22.80
C LEU A 271 -3.33 2.62 22.94
N PHE A 272 -2.55 1.64 22.49
CA PHE A 272 -1.09 1.78 22.48
C PHE A 272 -0.66 2.85 21.46
N ALA A 273 0.39 3.59 21.83
CA ALA A 273 0.96 4.63 20.98
C ALA A 273 1.48 4.06 19.65
N ASN A 274 1.30 4.80 18.55
CA ASN A 274 1.89 4.43 17.27
C ASN A 274 3.42 4.34 17.41
N GLY A 275 4.02 3.27 16.88
CA GLY A 275 5.43 2.99 16.99
C GLY A 275 5.87 2.67 18.42
N VAL A 276 5.01 2.04 19.22
CA VAL A 276 5.35 1.61 20.58
C VAL A 276 6.65 0.80 20.61
N ALA A 277 6.90 -0.03 19.59
CA ALA A 277 8.11 -0.84 19.49
C ALA A 277 9.40 -0.01 19.52
N ARG A 278 9.39 1.24 19.04
CA ARG A 278 10.56 2.14 19.04
C ARG A 278 10.84 2.78 20.40
N HIS A 279 9.87 2.71 21.32
CA HIS A 279 9.99 3.23 22.68
C HIS A 279 10.35 2.14 23.69
N LEU A 280 10.41 0.87 23.25
CA LEU A 280 10.80 -0.26 24.06
C LEU A 280 12.30 -0.51 23.94
N ASP A 281 12.92 -0.96 25.02
CA ASP A 281 14.25 -1.57 24.92
C ASP A 281 14.18 -2.88 24.10
N ARG A 282 15.36 -3.39 23.73
CA ARG A 282 15.46 -4.58 22.87
C ARG A 282 14.76 -5.81 23.46
N ASP A 283 14.88 -6.04 24.76
CA ASP A 283 14.33 -7.24 25.40
C ASP A 283 12.80 -7.18 25.44
N ARG A 284 12.25 -6.00 25.75
CA ARG A 284 10.81 -5.73 25.73
C ARG A 284 10.23 -5.80 24.32
N MET A 285 10.95 -5.30 23.33
CA MET A 285 10.55 -5.39 21.92
C MET A 285 10.51 -6.85 21.43
N LEU A 286 11.50 -7.66 21.79
CA LEU A 286 11.51 -9.09 21.48
C LEU A 286 10.40 -9.85 22.20
N ALA A 287 10.12 -9.51 23.47
CA ALA A 287 9.01 -10.09 24.21
C ALA A 287 7.66 -9.76 23.57
N LEU A 288 7.44 -8.50 23.16
CA LEU A 288 6.26 -8.07 22.41
C LEU A 288 6.13 -8.88 21.10
N SER A 289 7.20 -8.96 20.32
CA SER A 289 7.21 -9.69 19.07
C SER A 289 6.92 -11.18 19.26
N HIS A 290 7.46 -11.79 20.32
CA HIS A 290 7.24 -13.20 20.61
C HIS A 290 5.79 -13.49 21.06
N GLU A 291 5.14 -12.53 21.73
CA GLU A 291 3.78 -12.71 22.21
C GLU A 291 2.74 -12.53 21.10
N PHE A 292 2.87 -11.48 20.29
CA PHE A 292 1.83 -11.09 19.32
C PHE A 292 2.17 -11.45 17.86
N PHE A 293 3.45 -11.45 17.48
CA PHE A 293 3.84 -11.46 16.04
C PHE A 293 4.55 -12.74 15.60
N SER A 294 4.83 -13.63 16.56
CA SER A 294 5.47 -14.92 16.30
C SER A 294 4.55 -15.84 15.47
N PRO A 295 5.07 -16.64 14.53
CA PRO A 295 4.28 -17.63 13.79
C PRO A 295 3.63 -18.70 14.69
N TYR A 296 4.02 -18.79 15.96
CA TYR A 296 3.42 -19.67 16.96
C TYR A 296 2.22 -19.04 17.69
N ALA A 297 1.88 -17.77 17.43
CA ALA A 297 0.75 -17.09 18.06
C ALA A 297 -0.58 -17.84 17.82
N SER A 298 -0.78 -18.42 16.64
CA SER A 298 -1.97 -19.25 16.34
C SER A 298 -2.07 -20.47 17.26
N ARG A 299 -0.96 -21.15 17.52
CA ARG A 299 -0.94 -22.36 18.38
C ARG A 299 -1.14 -22.05 19.86
N LYS A 300 -0.63 -20.92 20.34
CA LYS A 300 -0.87 -20.46 21.73
C LYS A 300 -2.37 -20.24 21.97
N ARG A 301 -3.10 -19.74 20.97
CA ARG A 301 -4.53 -19.41 21.09
C ARG A 301 -5.44 -20.62 20.97
N GLU A 302 -5.12 -21.56 20.07
CA GLU A 302 -5.82 -22.86 19.98
C GLU A 302 -5.77 -23.59 21.33
N SER A 303 -4.60 -23.61 21.99
CA SER A 303 -4.45 -24.26 23.30
C SER A 303 -5.20 -23.62 24.47
N LYS A 304 -5.61 -22.34 24.34
CA LYS A 304 -6.41 -21.63 25.36
C LYS A 304 -7.92 -21.81 25.18
N CYS A 305 -8.38 -22.24 24.00
CA CYS A 305 -9.81 -22.45 23.74
C CYS A 305 -10.26 -23.89 24.09
N GLU A 306 -9.30 -24.81 24.27
CA GLU A 306 -9.54 -26.21 24.68
C GLU A 306 -9.45 -26.43 26.21
N GLN A 307 -9.26 -25.37 27.00
CA GLN A 307 -9.25 -25.39 28.48
C GLN A 307 -10.37 -24.54 29.05
#